data_AF-A0A519LXT8-F1
#
_entry.id   AF-A0A519LXT8-F1
#
_cell.length_a   1.000
_cell.length_b   1.000
_cell.length_c   1.000
_cell.angle_alpha   90.00
_cell.angle_beta   90.00
_cell.angle_gamma   90.00
#
_symmetry.space_group_name_H-M   'P 1'
#
loop_
_entity.id
_entity.type
_entity.pdbx_description
1 polymer ?
#
loop_
_entity_poly.entity_id
_entity_poly.type
_entity_poly.pdbx_seq_one_letter_code
_entity_poly.pdbx_strand_id
1 'polypeptide(L)'
;MVFFIVNLKPSYVKMLKKNGYKDIDKDQLIPLAALNANEDYITSIKQAGIKDLDLENLVPFKALGIDKAFIDDIRKSGYKDITAENLITLKSQNISGKYISDFKSSTNGGDNDEDNIVAFKS
;
A
#
# COMPACT_ATOMS: atom_id res chain seq x y z
N MET A 1 22.27 18.28 -12.62
CA MET A 1 21.86 17.39 -11.51
C MET A 1 21.26 18.26 -10.42
N VAL A 2 19.94 18.19 -10.23
CA VAL A 2 19.23 18.99 -9.22
C VAL A 2 19.24 18.19 -7.91
N PHE A 3 20.04 18.64 -6.94
CA PHE A 3 19.95 18.15 -5.57
C PHE A 3 18.64 18.68 -4.98
N PHE A 4 17.58 17.86 -5.00
CA PHE A 4 16.47 18.05 -4.10
C PHE A 4 17.01 17.82 -2.69
N ILE A 5 17.48 18.89 -2.04
CA ILE A 5 17.67 18.92 -0.61
C ILE A 5 16.27 18.72 -0.05
N VAL A 6 15.92 17.47 0.22
CA VAL A 6 14.80 17.15 1.08
C VAL A 6 15.22 17.76 2.41
N ASN A 7 14.78 18.99 2.67
CA ASN A 7 14.90 19.63 3.96
C ASN A 7 13.98 18.81 4.86
N LEU A 8 14.47 17.65 5.28
CA LEU A 8 13.72 16.63 5.96
C LEU A 8 13.50 17.16 7.37
N LYS A 9 12.43 17.93 7.49
CA LYS A 9 12.15 18.69 8.70
C LYS A 9 12.03 17.70 9.85
N PRO A 10 12.55 18.03 11.05
CA PRO A 10 12.29 17.26 12.27
C PRO A 10 10.78 17.01 12.50
N SER A 11 9.93 17.90 11.97
CA SER A 11 8.47 17.73 11.98
C SER A 11 7.98 16.49 11.22
N TYR A 12 8.66 16.05 10.16
CA TYR A 12 8.31 14.86 9.40
C TYR A 12 8.53 13.59 10.23
N VAL A 13 9.69 13.47 10.85
CA VAL A 13 10.00 12.36 11.76
C VAL A 13 9.05 12.36 12.96
N LYS A 14 8.72 13.54 13.50
CA LYS A 14 7.74 13.67 14.59
C LYS A 14 6.34 13.21 14.17
N MET A 15 5.92 13.51 12.94
CA MET A 15 4.66 13.05 12.37
C MET A 15 4.63 11.52 12.24
N LEU A 16 5.72 10.90 11.77
CA LEU A 16 5.82 9.44 11.70
C LEU A 16 5.75 8.82 13.11
N LYS A 17 6.50 9.33 14.09
CA LYS A 17 6.43 8.86 15.48
C LYS A 17 5.03 8.99 16.08
N LYS A 18 4.34 10.10 15.83
CA LYS A 18 2.94 10.32 16.25
C LYS A 18 2.00 9.28 15.64
N ASN A 19 2.29 8.81 14.43
CA ASN A 19 1.54 7.77 13.74
C ASN A 19 1.91 6.35 14.18
N GLY A 20 2.78 6.16 15.18
CA GLY A 20 3.13 4.85 15.73
C GLY A 20 4.40 4.25 15.15
N TYR A 21 5.06 4.92 14.20
CA TYR A 21 6.33 4.46 13.64
C TYR A 21 7.47 4.70 14.64
N LYS A 22 7.99 3.63 15.22
CA LYS A 22 9.07 3.68 16.22
C LYS A 22 10.44 3.47 15.58
N ASP A 23 10.53 2.50 14.67
CA ASP A 23 11.75 2.11 13.98
C ASP A 23 11.86 2.85 12.65
N ILE A 24 12.27 4.11 12.74
CA ILE A 24 12.40 4.99 11.59
C ILE A 24 13.80 4.87 11.02
N ASP A 25 13.94 4.11 9.94
CA ASP A 25 15.18 4.07 9.16
C ASP A 25 15.33 5.36 8.34
N LYS A 26 16.52 5.96 8.40
CA LYS A 26 16.87 7.17 7.63
C LYS A 26 16.84 6.92 6.13
N ASP A 27 17.16 5.70 5.71
CA ASP A 27 17.19 5.34 4.29
C ASP A 27 15.79 5.31 3.68
N GLN A 28 14.75 5.15 4.50
CA GLN A 28 13.35 5.20 4.08
C GLN A 28 12.72 6.59 4.18
N LEU A 29 13.29 7.49 4.96
CA LEU A 29 12.78 8.86 5.10
C LEU A 29 12.87 9.66 3.81
N ILE A 30 13.98 9.54 3.07
CA ILE A 30 14.20 10.25 1.81
C ILE A 30 13.15 9.86 0.76
N PRO A 31 12.94 8.57 0.43
CA PRO A 31 11.92 8.20 -0.56
C PRO A 31 10.51 8.55 -0.10
N LEU A 32 10.16 8.37 1.19
CA LEU A 32 8.84 8.76 1.70
C LEU A 32 8.57 10.26 1.53
N ALA A 33 9.55 11.10 1.85
CA ALA A 33 9.42 12.54 1.69
C ALA A 33 9.39 12.95 0.21
N ALA A 34 10.16 12.29 -0.66
CA ALA A 34 10.13 12.51 -2.11
C ALA A 34 8.78 12.13 -2.72
N LEU A 35 8.16 11.06 -2.22
CA LEU A 35 6.82 10.59 -2.63
C LEU A 35 5.68 11.36 -1.94
N ASN A 36 6.00 12.38 -1.13
CA ASN A 36 5.05 13.20 -0.38
C ASN A 36 4.08 12.36 0.48
N ALA A 37 4.60 11.34 1.17
CA ALA A 37 3.84 10.53 2.12
C ALA A 37 3.58 11.35 3.39
N ASN A 38 2.39 11.96 3.49
CA ASN A 38 2.00 12.84 4.60
C ASN A 38 1.08 12.15 5.62
N GLU A 39 0.73 12.87 6.68
CA GLU A 39 -0.18 12.36 7.74
C GLU A 39 -1.56 11.98 7.19
N ASP A 40 -2.09 12.77 6.24
CA ASP A 40 -3.39 12.50 5.61
C ASP A 40 -3.37 11.17 4.86
N TYR A 41 -2.30 10.90 4.12
CA TYR A 41 -2.12 9.63 3.42
C TYR A 41 -2.10 8.45 4.39
N ILE A 42 -1.23 8.50 5.41
CA ILE A 42 -1.14 7.45 6.43
C ILE A 42 -2.49 7.23 7.10
N THR A 43 -3.19 8.31 7.45
CA THR A 43 -4.52 8.25 8.06
C THR A 43 -5.54 7.62 7.12
N SER A 44 -5.52 7.98 5.83
CA SER A 44 -6.45 7.43 4.84
C SER A 44 -6.29 5.92 4.67
N ILE A 45 -5.05 5.41 4.70
CA ILE A 45 -4.74 3.98 4.59
C ILE A 45 -5.18 3.23 5.87
N LYS A 46 -4.95 3.82 7.04
CA LYS A 46 -5.46 3.28 8.32
C LYS A 46 -6.98 3.23 8.39
N GLN A 47 -7.65 4.26 7.90
CA GLN A 47 -9.12 4.29 7.76
C GLN A 47 -9.62 3.28 6.74
N ALA A 48 -8.82 3.00 5.71
CA ALA A 48 -9.00 1.88 4.82
C ALA A 48 -8.63 0.53 5.46
N GLY A 49 -8.51 0.43 6.79
CA GLY A 49 -8.37 -0.83 7.51
C GLY A 49 -6.98 -1.46 7.51
N ILE A 50 -5.98 -0.86 6.87
CA ILE A 50 -4.58 -1.30 6.97
C ILE A 50 -3.95 -0.59 8.17
N LYS A 51 -4.03 -1.24 9.34
CA LYS A 51 -3.61 -0.65 10.62
C LYS A 51 -2.11 -0.80 10.88
N ASP A 52 -1.54 -1.92 10.44
CA ASP A 52 -0.15 -2.33 10.69
C ASP A 52 0.68 -2.17 9.42
N LEU A 53 0.74 -0.94 8.90
CA LEU A 53 1.57 -0.60 7.75
C LEU A 53 2.90 -0.06 8.24
N ASP A 54 3.97 -0.85 8.13
CA ASP A 54 5.33 -0.44 8.46
C ASP A 54 5.92 0.54 7.43
N LEU A 55 7.00 1.25 7.79
CA LEU A 55 7.64 2.20 6.88
C LEU A 55 8.18 1.52 5.62
N GLU A 56 8.65 0.28 5.76
CA GLU A 56 9.18 -0.51 4.64
C GLU A 56 8.12 -0.76 3.59
N ASN A 57 6.87 -0.97 4.01
CA ASN A 57 5.73 -1.15 3.15
C ASN A 57 5.08 0.18 2.73
N LEU A 58 5.24 1.25 3.52
CA LEU A 58 4.70 2.59 3.20
C LEU A 58 5.35 3.20 1.95
N VAL A 59 6.64 2.98 1.74
CA VAL A 59 7.39 3.42 0.54
C VAL A 59 6.79 2.83 -0.74
N PRO A 60 6.74 1.49 -0.93
CA PRO A 60 6.16 0.88 -2.12
C PRO A 60 4.66 1.17 -2.23
N PHE A 61 3.92 1.28 -1.11
CA PHE A 61 2.53 1.74 -1.13
C PHE A 61 2.36 3.06 -1.89
N LYS A 62 3.14 4.05 -1.49
CA LYS A 62 3.05 5.38 -2.08
C LYS A 62 3.60 5.39 -3.51
N ALA A 63 4.68 4.67 -3.76
CA ALA A 63 5.30 4.57 -5.08
C ALA A 63 4.36 3.92 -6.12
N LEU A 64 3.60 2.89 -5.72
CA LEU A 64 2.64 2.20 -6.57
C LEU A 64 1.28 2.92 -6.68
N GLY A 65 1.11 4.03 -5.96
CA GLY A 65 -0.16 4.76 -5.92
C GLY A 65 -1.30 3.94 -5.31
N ILE A 66 -0.99 3.16 -4.27
CA ILE A 66 -2.01 2.46 -3.49
C ILE A 66 -2.69 3.49 -2.59
N ASP A 67 -4.00 3.66 -2.76
CA ASP A 67 -4.80 4.58 -1.98
C ASP A 67 -6.01 3.87 -1.38
N LYS A 68 -6.81 4.62 -0.60
CA LYS A 68 -8.06 4.10 -0.04
C LYS A 68 -9.01 3.57 -1.13
N ALA A 69 -9.05 4.19 -2.31
CA ALA A 69 -9.95 3.78 -3.38
C ALA A 69 -9.57 2.40 -3.93
N PHE A 70 -8.27 2.14 -4.12
CA PHE A 70 -7.77 0.83 -4.52
C PHE A 70 -8.06 -0.23 -3.45
N ILE A 71 -7.80 0.06 -2.17
CA ILE A 71 -8.09 -0.88 -1.08
C ILE A 71 -9.59 -1.22 -1.03
N ASP A 72 -10.45 -0.22 -1.18
CA ASP A 72 -11.90 -0.42 -1.20
C ASP A 72 -12.35 -1.22 -2.44
N ASP A 73 -11.72 -1.02 -3.60
CA ASP A 73 -11.99 -1.77 -4.83
C ASP A 73 -11.68 -3.27 -4.67
N ILE A 74 -10.50 -3.59 -4.14
CA ILE A 74 -10.07 -4.98 -3.87
C ILE A 74 -10.95 -5.64 -2.79
N ARG A 75 -11.43 -4.88 -1.79
CA ARG A 75 -12.39 -5.43 -0.82
C ARG A 75 -13.75 -5.71 -1.43
N LYS A 76 -14.24 -4.82 -2.31
CA LYS A 76 -15.52 -4.99 -2.99
C LYS A 76 -15.53 -6.19 -3.92
N SER A 77 -14.38 -6.57 -4.49
CA SER A 77 -14.26 -7.80 -5.27
C SER A 77 -14.33 -9.08 -4.41
N GLY A 78 -14.36 -8.94 -3.08
CA GLY A 78 -14.57 -10.03 -2.15
C GLY A 78 -13.29 -10.57 -1.52
N TYR A 79 -12.15 -9.92 -1.75
CA TYR A 79 -10.89 -10.22 -1.07
C TYR A 79 -10.89 -9.50 0.28
N LYS A 80 -11.13 -10.22 1.38
CA LYS A 80 -11.36 -9.62 2.71
C LYS A 80 -10.10 -9.55 3.57
N ASP A 81 -9.28 -10.59 3.52
CA ASP A 81 -8.04 -10.72 4.28
C ASP A 81 -6.86 -10.17 3.46
N ILE A 82 -6.84 -8.83 3.34
CA ILE A 82 -5.84 -8.11 2.57
C ILE A 82 -4.76 -7.58 3.51
N THR A 83 -3.52 -8.04 3.32
CA THR A 83 -2.35 -7.44 3.97
C THR A 83 -1.78 -6.30 3.11
N ALA A 84 -0.86 -5.52 3.69
CA ALA A 84 -0.12 -4.50 2.95
C ALA A 84 0.70 -5.13 1.79
N GLU A 85 1.40 -6.22 2.06
CA GLU A 85 2.20 -6.92 1.05
C GLU A 85 1.34 -7.38 -0.13
N ASN A 86 0.15 -7.93 0.14
CA ASN A 86 -0.76 -8.38 -0.90
C ASN A 86 -1.18 -7.21 -1.82
N LEU A 87 -1.46 -6.04 -1.25
CA LEU A 87 -1.81 -4.85 -2.05
C LEU A 87 -0.66 -4.39 -2.93
N ILE A 88 0.57 -4.43 -2.41
CA ILE A 88 1.79 -4.09 -3.14
C ILE A 88 1.94 -5.03 -4.35
N THR A 89 1.85 -6.34 -4.14
CA THR A 89 1.97 -7.32 -5.21
C THR A 89 0.86 -7.15 -6.26
N LEU A 90 -0.41 -7.07 -5.83
CA LEU A 90 -1.54 -6.90 -6.74
C LEU A 90 -1.35 -5.64 -7.60
N LYS A 91 -0.99 -4.51 -6.98
CA LYS A 91 -0.78 -3.26 -7.71
C LYS A 91 0.45 -3.30 -8.62
N SER A 92 1.56 -3.88 -8.16
CA SER A 92 2.77 -4.11 -8.96
C SER A 92 2.46 -4.91 -10.22
N GLN A 93 1.57 -5.89 -10.10
CA GLN A 93 1.08 -6.69 -11.20
C GLN A 93 -0.13 -6.07 -11.93
N ASN A 94 -0.48 -4.81 -11.70
CA ASN A 94 -1.63 -4.15 -12.34
C ASN A 94 -2.96 -4.94 -12.20
N ILE A 95 -3.11 -5.69 -11.11
CA ILE A 95 -4.34 -6.40 -10.77
C ILE A 95 -5.31 -5.41 -10.10
N SER A 96 -6.53 -5.35 -10.61
CA SER A 96 -7.62 -4.50 -10.09
C SER A 96 -8.68 -5.34 -9.38
N GLY A 97 -9.58 -4.71 -8.63
CA GLY A 97 -10.72 -5.40 -8.04
C GLY A 97 -11.58 -6.09 -9.10
N LYS A 98 -11.73 -5.48 -10.28
CA LYS A 98 -12.41 -6.11 -11.42
C LYS A 98 -11.77 -7.44 -11.82
N TYR A 99 -10.45 -7.49 -11.93
CA TYR A 99 -9.73 -8.71 -12.29
C TYR A 99 -9.97 -9.82 -11.24
N ILE A 100 -9.94 -9.46 -9.96
CA ILE A 100 -10.23 -10.40 -8.86
C ILE A 100 -11.66 -10.91 -8.92
N SER A 101 -12.63 -10.03 -9.23
CA SER A 101 -14.03 -10.45 -9.36
C SER A 101 -14.25 -11.36 -10.57
N ASP A 102 -13.57 -11.08 -11.69
CA ASP A 102 -13.63 -11.92 -12.89
C ASP A 102 -13.02 -13.29 -12.59
N PHE A 103 -11.83 -13.33 -11.98
CA PHE A 103 -11.16 -14.56 -11.53
C PHE A 103 -12.07 -15.39 -10.62
N LYS A 104 -12.62 -14.79 -9.58
CA LYS A 104 -13.53 -15.45 -8.63
C LYS A 104 -14.77 -16.03 -9.31
N SER A 105 -15.30 -15.32 -10.30
CA SER A 105 -16.45 -15.79 -11.09
C SER A 105 -16.08 -16.99 -11.97
N SER A 106 -14.87 -17.02 -12.50
CA SER A 106 -14.34 -18.14 -13.28
C SER A 106 -13.99 -19.37 -12.43
N THR A 107 -13.57 -19.19 -11.17
CA THR A 107 -13.18 -20.28 -10.26
C THR A 107 -14.32 -20.79 -9.36
N ASN A 108 -15.55 -20.30 -9.56
CA ASN A 108 -16.77 -20.74 -8.85
C ASN A 108 -16.63 -20.70 -7.31
N GLY A 109 -15.89 -19.72 -6.78
CA GLY A 109 -15.70 -19.54 -5.33
C GLY A 109 -14.57 -20.37 -4.69
N GLY A 110 -13.67 -20.96 -5.48
CA GLY A 110 -12.43 -21.56 -4.98
C GLY A 110 -11.50 -20.57 -4.25
N ASP A 111 -10.39 -21.07 -3.72
CA ASP A 111 -9.43 -20.31 -2.90
C ASP A 111 -8.95 -19.04 -3.62
N ASN A 112 -9.38 -17.89 -3.09
CA ASN A 112 -9.10 -16.56 -3.66
C ASN A 112 -7.78 -15.99 -3.13
N ASP A 113 -6.81 -16.87 -2.90
CA ASP A 113 -5.49 -16.48 -2.41
C ASP A 113 -4.76 -15.66 -3.46
N GLU A 114 -3.92 -14.73 -3.00
CA GLU A 114 -3.18 -13.82 -3.86
C GLU A 114 -2.35 -14.55 -4.91
N ASP A 115 -1.68 -15.63 -4.50
CA ASP A 115 -0.83 -16.44 -5.38
C ASP A 115 -1.61 -17.00 -6.58
N ASN A 116 -2.87 -17.41 -6.37
CA ASN A 116 -3.73 -17.94 -7.44
C ASN A 116 -4.18 -16.82 -8.39
N ILE A 117 -4.51 -15.64 -7.86
CA ILE A 117 -4.92 -14.48 -8.66
C ILE A 117 -3.76 -14.01 -9.55
N VAL A 118 -2.56 -13.97 -8.96
CA VAL A 118 -1.29 -13.65 -9.65
C VAL A 118 -0.97 -14.69 -10.72
N ALA A 119 -1.09 -15.99 -10.38
CA ALA A 119 -0.84 -17.08 -11.31
C ALA A 119 -1.81 -17.05 -12.50
N PHE A 120 -3.08 -16.69 -12.31
CA PHE A 120 -4.06 -16.56 -13.40
C PHE A 120 -3.68 -15.51 -14.45
N LYS A 121 -2.80 -14.56 -14.10
CA LYS A 121 -2.36 -13.49 -15.01
C LYS A 121 -1.23 -13.94 -15.94
N SER A 122 -0.44 -14.93 -15.52
CA SER A 122 0.73 -15.44 -16.26
C SER A 122 0.32 -16.37 -17.38
#